data_AF-A0A4R7J1X4-F1
#
_entry.id   AF-A0A4R7J1X4-F1
#
_cell.length_a   1.000
_cell.length_b   1.000
_cell.length_c   1.000
_cell.angle_alpha   90.00
_cell.angle_beta   90.00
_cell.angle_gamma   90.00
#
_symmetry.space_group_name_H-M   'P 1'
#
loop_
_entity.id
_entity.type
_entity.pdbx_description
1 polymer ?
#
loop_
_entity_poly.entity_id
_entity_poly.type
_entity_poly.pdbx_seq_one_letter_code
_entity_poly.pdbx_strand_id
1 'polypeptide(L)'
;MSDLVRDLRAKLAAASPGPWEFYEKHTPEGAGSIHAPRLGDEQDDTIATLILDREDADLIVALVNNAPELLDELERVTTERDEARAALGRVWTLADSLISGRDPETDTRIFDPWDVDEMLRVAIDRTGGAE
;
A
#
# COMPACT_ATOMS: atom_id res chain seq x y z
N MET A 1 -8.52 4.34 1.47
CA MET A 1 -7.06 4.15 1.57
C MET A 1 -6.32 5.12 0.65
N SER A 2 -6.73 5.23 -0.63
CA SER A 2 -6.18 6.20 -1.60
C SER A 2 -6.00 7.63 -1.05
N ASP A 3 -7.01 8.18 -0.37
CA ASP A 3 -6.90 9.55 0.17
C ASP A 3 -5.81 9.69 1.26
N LEU A 4 -5.66 8.69 2.14
CA LEU A 4 -4.63 8.68 3.18
C LEU A 4 -3.22 8.55 2.59
N VAL A 5 -3.04 7.65 1.62
CA VAL A 5 -1.74 7.47 0.94
C VAL A 5 -1.36 8.74 0.18
N ARG A 6 -2.32 9.36 -0.51
CA ARG A 6 -2.13 10.65 -1.18
C ARG A 6 -1.73 11.75 -0.18
N ASP A 7 -2.41 11.85 0.96
CA ASP A 7 -2.09 12.83 1.99
C ASP A 7 -0.71 12.60 2.61
N LEU A 8 -0.30 11.33 2.78
CA LEU A 8 1.03 10.97 3.25
C LEU A 8 2.11 11.33 2.21
N ARG A 9 1.89 11.05 0.92
CA ARG A 9 2.81 11.48 -0.16
C ARG A 9 2.98 12.99 -0.16
N ALA A 10 1.88 13.75 -0.03
CA ALA A 10 1.95 15.22 0.02
C ALA A 10 2.72 15.74 1.24
N LYS A 11 2.53 15.13 2.42
CA LYS A 11 3.27 15.47 3.63
C LYS A 11 4.76 15.12 3.52
N LEU A 12 5.08 13.97 2.93
CA LEU A 12 6.48 13.57 2.68
C LEU A 12 7.15 14.51 1.69
N ALA A 13 6.51 14.83 0.56
CA ALA A 13 7.04 15.78 -0.41
C ALA A 13 7.24 17.18 0.19
N ALA A 14 6.34 17.62 1.07
CA ALA A 14 6.48 18.88 1.79
C ALA A 14 7.59 18.86 2.86
N ALA A 15 7.82 17.71 3.49
CA ALA A 15 8.89 17.52 4.48
C ALA A 15 10.27 17.27 3.85
N SER A 16 10.30 16.85 2.58
CA SER A 16 11.51 16.43 1.86
C SER A 16 11.55 17.08 0.47
N PRO A 17 12.02 18.35 0.37
CA PRO A 17 11.95 19.14 -0.86
C PRO A 17 12.84 18.66 -2.02
N GLY A 18 13.57 17.55 -1.85
CA GLY A 18 14.46 16.96 -2.83
C GLY A 18 15.10 15.69 -2.26
N PRO A 19 15.95 14.98 -3.03
CA PRO A 19 16.69 13.85 -2.51
C PRO A 19 17.62 14.32 -1.38
N TRP A 20 17.56 13.62 -0.26
CA TRP A 20 18.46 13.89 0.85
C TRP A 20 19.78 13.17 0.61
N GLU A 21 20.87 13.83 0.96
CA GLU A 21 22.21 13.26 0.96
C GLU A 21 22.79 13.23 2.37
N PHE A 22 23.71 12.30 2.57
CA PHE A 22 24.53 12.26 3.78
C PHE A 22 25.64 13.31 3.69
N TYR A 23 25.75 14.14 4.73
CA TYR A 23 26.80 15.13 4.88
C TYR A 23 27.68 14.77 6.08
N GLU A 24 29.00 14.71 5.86
CA GLU A 24 30.02 14.58 6.90
C GLU A 24 30.97 15.78 6.82
N LYS A 25 31.07 16.54 7.93
CA LYS A 25 32.05 17.62 8.07
C LYS A 25 32.96 17.37 9.26
N HIS A 26 34.26 17.31 9.01
CA HIS A 26 35.24 17.31 10.09
C HIS A 26 35.36 18.71 10.67
N THR A 27 35.20 18.83 11.99
CA THR A 27 35.42 20.11 12.68
C THR A 27 36.93 20.40 12.79
N PRO A 28 37.35 21.66 12.63
CA PRO A 28 38.71 22.05 12.96
C PRO A 28 39.01 21.73 14.43
N GLU A 29 40.27 21.41 14.74
CA GLU A 29 40.79 21.16 16.10
C GLU A 29 40.48 19.80 16.74
N GLY A 30 39.97 18.83 15.97
CA GLY A 30 39.84 17.44 16.45
C GLY A 30 38.67 17.19 17.41
N ALA A 31 37.70 18.10 17.44
CA ALA A 31 36.50 18.00 18.28
C ALA A 31 35.45 16.98 17.78
N GLY A 32 35.62 16.42 16.57
CA GLY A 32 34.77 15.35 16.02
C GLY A 32 34.27 15.61 14.59
N SER A 33 33.46 14.68 14.09
CA SER A 33 32.71 14.82 12.83
C SER A 33 31.27 15.25 13.13
N ILE A 34 30.73 16.16 12.31
CA ILE A 34 29.30 16.46 12.25
C ILE A 34 28.70 15.60 11.15
N HIS A 35 27.68 14.81 11.50
CA HIS A 35 26.89 14.03 10.55
C HIS A 35 25.47 14.62 10.50
N ALA A 36 24.99 14.93 9.30
CA ALA A 36 23.66 15.50 9.11
C ALA A 36 23.08 15.14 7.73
N PRO A 37 21.75 15.09 7.58
CA PRO A 37 21.11 15.09 6.27
C PRO A 37 21.16 16.48 5.63
N ARG A 38 21.40 16.54 4.31
CA ARG A 38 21.37 17.77 3.51
C ARG A 38 20.54 17.61 2.25
N LEU A 39 20.12 18.72 1.64
CA LEU A 39 19.62 18.74 0.28
C LEU A 39 20.81 18.58 -0.68
N GLY A 40 20.71 17.67 -1.65
CA GLY A 40 21.83 17.31 -2.53
C GLY A 40 22.45 18.48 -3.34
N ASP A 41 21.69 19.56 -3.54
CA ASP A 41 22.11 20.69 -4.38
C ASP A 41 22.49 21.97 -3.60
N GLU A 42 22.37 22.00 -2.27
CA GLU A 42 22.62 23.20 -1.46
C GLU A 42 23.88 23.04 -0.59
N GLN A 43 24.87 23.90 -0.81
CA GLN A 43 26.18 23.82 -0.13
C GLN A 43 26.13 24.20 1.36
N ASP A 44 25.07 24.87 1.83
CA ASP A 44 25.03 25.47 3.17
C ASP A 44 23.73 25.26 3.97
N ASP A 45 22.70 24.61 3.40
CA ASP A 45 21.43 24.41 4.11
C ASP A 45 21.29 22.96 4.61
N THR A 46 21.88 22.71 5.79
CA THR A 46 21.48 21.55 6.59
C THR A 46 19.98 21.65 6.89
N ILE A 47 19.20 20.68 6.41
CA ILE A 47 17.72 20.64 6.53
C ILE A 47 17.28 20.65 7.99
N ALA A 48 18.13 20.12 8.88
CA ALA A 48 18.03 20.27 10.32
C ALA A 48 19.43 20.31 10.93
N THR A 49 19.68 21.25 11.84
CA THR A 49 20.90 21.27 12.67
C THR A 49 20.77 20.25 13.81
N LEU A 50 20.57 18.97 13.44
CA LEU A 50 20.65 17.85 14.36
C LEU A 50 22.07 17.29 14.27
N ILE A 51 22.81 17.33 15.37
CA ILE A 51 24.06 16.58 15.50
C ILE A 51 23.65 15.13 15.75
N LEU A 52 23.67 14.34 14.69
CA LEU A 52 23.39 12.90 14.75
C LEU A 52 24.70 12.13 14.78
N ASP A 53 24.65 10.89 15.26
CA ASP A 53 25.67 9.95 14.86
C ASP A 53 25.48 9.57 13.38
N ARG A 54 26.50 8.89 12.83
CA ARG A 54 26.52 8.51 11.41
C ARG A 54 25.37 7.56 11.05
N GLU A 55 25.07 6.60 11.92
CA GLU A 55 24.09 5.55 11.66
C GLU A 55 22.67 6.14 11.60
N ASP A 56 22.35 7.06 12.51
CA ASP A 56 21.07 7.76 12.54
C ASP A 56 20.89 8.67 11.32
N ALA A 57 21.94 9.40 10.90
CA ALA A 57 21.88 10.24 9.71
C ALA A 57 21.69 9.41 8.42
N ASP A 58 22.41 8.29 8.28
CA ASP A 58 22.25 7.36 7.16
C ASP A 58 20.84 6.75 7.14
N LEU A 59 20.30 6.37 8.31
CA LEU A 59 18.95 5.84 8.44
C LEU A 59 17.87 6.84 8.03
N ILE A 60 18.00 8.11 8.43
CA ILE A 60 17.03 9.15 8.09
C ILE A 60 17.04 9.43 6.57
N VAL A 61 18.23 9.53 5.97
CA VAL A 61 18.36 9.71 4.51
C VAL A 61 17.74 8.52 3.77
N ALA A 62 18.04 7.29 4.20
CA ALA A 62 17.45 6.09 3.61
C ALA A 62 15.92 6.09 3.75
N LEU A 63 15.40 6.41 4.94
CA LEU A 63 13.96 6.42 5.18
C LEU A 63 13.24 7.43 4.28
N VAL A 64 13.75 8.65 4.18
CA VAL A 64 13.16 9.71 3.35
C VAL A 64 13.16 9.31 1.87
N ASN A 65 14.28 8.78 1.37
CA ASN A 65 14.40 8.42 -0.03
C ASN A 65 13.59 7.17 -0.41
N ASN A 66 13.38 6.23 0.52
CA ASN A 66 12.61 4.99 0.26
C ASN A 66 11.12 5.08 0.66
N ALA A 67 10.72 6.07 1.46
CA ALA A 67 9.32 6.22 1.89
C ALA A 67 8.30 6.29 0.73
N PRO A 68 8.58 6.95 -0.41
CA PRO A 68 7.67 6.93 -1.56
C PRO A 68 7.42 5.50 -2.09
N GLU A 69 8.48 4.72 -2.29
CA GLU A 69 8.38 3.34 -2.80
C GLU A 69 7.62 2.43 -1.81
N LEU A 70 7.85 2.60 -0.51
CA LEU A 70 7.12 1.87 0.54
C LEU A 70 5.63 2.22 0.56
N LEU A 71 5.26 3.47 0.27
CA LEU A 71 3.86 3.87 0.15
C LEU A 71 3.20 3.31 -1.11
N ASP A 72 3.93 3.26 -2.22
CA ASP A 72 3.46 2.64 -3.46
C ASP A 72 3.18 1.14 -3.25
N GLU A 73 4.09 0.44 -2.57
CA GLU A 73 3.93 -0.97 -2.25
C GLU A 73 2.77 -1.22 -1.27
N LEU A 74 2.59 -0.35 -0.27
CA LEU A 74 1.44 -0.43 0.64
C LEU A 74 0.11 -0.26 -0.10
N GLU A 75 0.04 0.68 -1.05
CA GLU A 75 -1.14 0.89 -1.88
C GLU A 75 -1.44 -0.33 -2.74
N ARG A 76 -0.42 -0.90 -3.41
CA ARG A 76 -0.54 -2.11 -4.22
C ARG A 76 -1.09 -3.29 -3.42
N VAL A 77 -0.46 -3.61 -2.28
CA VAL A 77 -0.87 -4.73 -1.42
C VAL A 77 -2.27 -4.53 -0.87
N THR A 78 -2.65 -3.29 -0.54
CA THR A 78 -3.99 -3.00 -0.04
C THR A 78 -5.05 -3.22 -1.11
N THR A 79 -4.80 -2.76 -2.35
CA THR A 79 -5.68 -3.00 -3.49
C THR A 79 -5.85 -4.50 -3.76
N GLU A 80 -4.75 -5.26 -3.83
CA GLU A 80 -4.80 -6.72 -4.06
C GLU A 80 -5.60 -7.45 -2.98
N ARG A 81 -5.41 -7.06 -1.72
CA ARG A 81 -6.18 -7.61 -0.60
C ARG A 81 -7.68 -7.32 -0.76
N ASP A 82 -8.03 -6.09 -1.11
CA ASP A 82 -9.43 -5.67 -1.22
C ASP A 82 -10.12 -6.36 -2.42
N GLU A 83 -9.41 -6.55 -3.54
CA GLU A 83 -9.86 -7.33 -4.69
C GLU A 83 -10.06 -8.81 -4.34
N ALA A 84 -9.09 -9.43 -3.65
CA ALA A 84 -9.19 -10.81 -3.20
C ALA A 84 -10.37 -11.01 -2.24
N ARG A 85 -10.59 -10.05 -1.33
CA ARG A 85 -11.74 -10.06 -0.42
C ARG A 85 -13.06 -9.93 -1.18
N ALA A 86 -13.14 -9.06 -2.19
CA ALA A 86 -14.32 -8.94 -3.03
C ALA A 86 -14.60 -10.23 -3.84
N ALA A 87 -13.55 -10.88 -4.36
CA ALA A 87 -13.67 -12.16 -5.04
C ALA A 87 -14.19 -13.27 -4.11
N LEU A 88 -13.64 -13.38 -2.90
CA LEU A 88 -14.13 -14.31 -1.88
C LEU A 88 -15.58 -14.03 -1.50
N GLY A 89 -15.97 -12.75 -1.39
CA GLY A 89 -17.36 -12.35 -1.17
C GLY A 89 -18.30 -12.88 -2.25
N ARG A 90 -17.94 -12.73 -3.54
CA ARG A 90 -18.73 -13.27 -4.66
C ARG A 90 -18.85 -14.79 -4.62
N VAL A 91 -17.76 -15.49 -4.31
CA VAL A 91 -17.77 -16.95 -4.17
C VAL A 91 -18.69 -17.38 -3.03
N TRP A 92 -18.66 -16.67 -1.90
CA TRP A 92 -19.53 -16.98 -0.77
C TRP A 92 -21.01 -16.74 -1.08
N THR A 93 -21.35 -15.62 -1.73
CA THR A 93 -22.71 -15.33 -2.21
C THR A 93 -23.20 -16.39 -3.20
N LEU A 94 -22.34 -16.84 -4.11
CA LEU A 94 -22.66 -17.94 -5.03
C LEU A 94 -22.90 -19.24 -4.26
N ALA A 95 -22.02 -19.61 -3.34
CA ALA A 95 -22.15 -20.83 -2.56
C ALA A 95 -23.45 -20.84 -1.73
N ASP A 96 -23.81 -19.72 -1.10
CA ASP A 96 -25.06 -19.58 -0.35
C ASP A 96 -26.29 -19.72 -1.25
N SER A 97 -26.23 -19.14 -2.45
CA SER A 97 -27.29 -19.30 -3.46
C SER A 97 -27.42 -20.74 -3.94
N LEU A 98 -26.28 -21.43 -4.15
CA LEU A 98 -26.24 -22.83 -4.59
C LEU A 98 -26.81 -23.78 -3.52
N ILE A 99 -26.49 -23.54 -2.25
CA ILE A 99 -26.97 -24.35 -1.12
C ILE A 99 -28.47 -24.10 -0.86
N SER A 100 -28.92 -22.85 -0.94
CA SER A 100 -30.30 -22.47 -0.58
C SER A 100 -31.30 -22.64 -1.73
N GLY A 101 -30.85 -22.67 -2.98
CA GLY A 101 -31.73 -22.57 -4.15
C GLY A 101 -32.34 -21.18 -4.34
N ARG A 102 -31.84 -20.18 -3.59
CA ARG A 102 -32.41 -18.83 -3.52
C ARG A 102 -31.40 -17.76 -3.88
N ASP A 103 -31.92 -16.62 -4.26
CA ASP A 103 -31.13 -15.41 -4.43
C ASP A 103 -30.90 -14.77 -3.06
N PRO A 104 -29.65 -14.59 -2.62
CA PRO A 104 -29.35 -14.00 -1.33
C PRO A 104 -29.70 -12.51 -1.23
N GLU A 105 -29.88 -11.80 -2.36
CA GLU A 105 -30.24 -10.38 -2.36
C GLU A 105 -31.76 -10.17 -2.31
N THR A 106 -32.54 -11.02 -2.98
CA THR A 106 -34.00 -10.87 -3.10
C THR A 106 -34.82 -11.90 -2.33
N ASP A 107 -34.17 -12.91 -1.73
CA ASP A 107 -34.78 -14.08 -1.08
C ASP A 107 -35.79 -14.83 -1.99
N THR A 108 -35.62 -14.70 -3.31
CA THR A 108 -36.47 -15.40 -4.28
C THR A 108 -35.86 -16.74 -4.64
N ARG A 109 -36.69 -17.79 -4.76
CA ARG A 109 -36.24 -19.09 -5.26
C ARG A 109 -35.84 -18.98 -6.74
N ILE A 110 -34.64 -19.44 -7.08
CA ILE A 110 -34.08 -19.38 -8.43
C ILE A 110 -34.03 -20.78 -9.08
N PHE A 111 -33.81 -21.83 -8.29
CA PHE A 111 -33.79 -23.23 -8.75
C PHE A 111 -34.15 -24.19 -7.59
N ASP A 112 -34.28 -25.49 -7.88
CA ASP A 112 -34.36 -26.51 -6.82
C ASP A 112 -32.95 -26.94 -6.38
N PRO A 113 -32.54 -26.71 -5.11
CA PRO A 113 -31.19 -27.06 -4.66
C PRO A 113 -30.90 -28.57 -4.65
N TRP A 114 -31.93 -29.41 -4.81
CA TRP A 114 -31.77 -30.85 -4.92
C TRP A 114 -31.72 -31.34 -6.38
N ASP A 115 -31.92 -30.45 -7.36
CA ASP A 115 -31.69 -30.70 -8.79
C ASP A 115 -30.26 -30.28 -9.16
N VAL A 116 -29.36 -31.27 -9.19
CA VAL A 116 -27.92 -31.07 -9.43
C VAL A 116 -27.65 -30.51 -10.83
N ASP A 117 -28.45 -30.86 -11.84
CA ASP A 117 -28.26 -30.39 -13.21
C ASP A 117 -28.65 -28.91 -13.34
N GLU A 118 -29.74 -28.51 -12.68
CA GLU A 118 -30.16 -27.11 -12.62
C GLU A 118 -29.16 -26.25 -11.82
N MET A 119 -28.68 -26.77 -10.69
CA MET A 119 -27.66 -26.14 -9.86
C MET A 119 -26.36 -25.88 -10.63
N LEU A 120 -25.86 -26.87 -11.39
CA LEU A 120 -24.64 -26.73 -12.19
C LEU A 120 -24.82 -25.70 -13.31
N ARG A 121 -25.99 -25.67 -13.97
CA ARG A 121 -26.29 -24.67 -15.01
C ARG A 121 -26.25 -23.25 -14.46
N VAL A 122 -26.87 -23.00 -13.29
CA VAL A 122 -26.87 -21.68 -12.64
C VAL A 122 -25.46 -21.27 -12.21
N ALA A 123 -24.64 -22.21 -11.72
CA ALA A 123 -23.25 -21.94 -11.36
C ALA A 123 -22.40 -21.52 -12.56
N ILE A 124 -22.56 -22.17 -13.72
CA ILE A 124 -21.83 -21.86 -14.97
C ILE A 124 -22.24 -20.48 -15.50
N ASP A 125 -23.54 -20.18 -15.54
CA ASP A 125 -24.06 -18.91 -16.05
C ASP A 125 -23.58 -17.72 -15.20
N ARG A 126 -23.57 -17.89 -13.86
CA ARG A 126 -23.15 -16.84 -12.91
C ARG A 126 -21.65 -16.64 -12.80
N THR A 127 -20.84 -17.63 -13.18
CA THR A 127 -19.38 -17.51 -13.20
C THR A 127 -18.85 -17.00 -14.55
N GLY A 128 -19.75 -16.69 -15.50
CA GLY A 128 -19.36 -16.23 -16.82
C GLY A 128 -18.67 -17.32 -17.62
N GLY A 129 -19.27 -18.52 -17.66
CA GLY A 129 -18.79 -19.67 -18.43
C GLY A 129 -18.24 -19.24 -19.79
N ALA A 130 -16.93 -19.41 -19.93
CA ALA A 130 -16.13 -18.93 -21.05
C ALA A 130 -16.65 -19.42 -22.40
N GLU A 131 -16.86 -18.49 -23.33
CA GLU A 131 -16.51 -18.68 -24.74
C GLU A 131 -15.03 -18.37 -24.95
#